data_AF-A0A959ITS9-F1
#
_entry.id   AF-A0A959ITS9-F1
#
_cell.length_a   1.000
_cell.length_b   1.000
_cell.length_c   1.000
_cell.angle_alpha   90.00
_cell.angle_beta   90.00
_cell.angle_gamma   90.00
#
_symmetry.space_group_name_H-M   'P 1'
#
loop_
_entity.id
_entity.type
_entity.pdbx_description
1 polymer ?
#
loop_
_entity_poly.entity_id
_entity_poly.type
_entity_poly.pdbx_seq_one_letter_code
_entity_poly.pdbx_strand_id
1 'polypeptide(L)'
;HALSPPIAKATKPGKKTKTQTLLPLMSTTVKIQESTDEQLTLLVDGELQTIQNQLSELKSLLQNLDVQNIQYADKIYNIEHIDEANFGFVTGKRAFNELLTKRLIEAARQECAPINKFHERVQAIPNWEQDARISNKAKEMIAYSFVGIIGIQFSKLMAIGKEPLSEAKQQKYIRKCLTIAKHTLELVNFTLLSSLWDVQKTKKLQLEDPAKSTIQAFFERNFEASLAEQLQLLEALEQLFSKHQLSHPFPEFNFQASKSALQTITEALQALNKTLDRSDYTLLDCTEAETGLADLYDIFYFLVNYKMASIKRIGYKQSRHAAPRYLHRYAALGIDSKANVDAEKVYYVPDTVNTDAILLYKGDSYEENINLFPLVIDYNALTFEHGVKVCFFQSKDLIDDTLEYRFLEDESIIHIDKKGILHAEVDYNELMLKEENQILLNLDQVRSAFEEARQTILQDTLNLDDF
;
A
#
# COMPACT_ATOMS: atom_id res chain seq x y z
N HIS A 1 -15.44 23.24 68.84
CA HIS A 1 -15.93 23.44 67.47
C HIS A 1 -17.31 22.81 67.36
N ALA A 2 -18.33 23.65 67.39
CA ALA A 2 -19.73 23.28 67.61
C ALA A 2 -20.48 23.12 66.28
N LEU A 3 -21.38 22.14 66.26
CA LEU A 3 -22.35 21.81 65.22
C LEU A 3 -23.48 22.86 65.17
N SER A 4 -23.91 23.20 63.96
CA SER A 4 -25.21 23.83 63.67
C SER A 4 -25.82 23.24 62.39
N PRO A 5 -27.16 23.09 62.30
CA PRO A 5 -27.84 22.27 61.27
C PRO A 5 -28.38 23.10 60.09
N PRO A 6 -28.78 22.46 58.97
CA PRO A 6 -29.29 23.17 57.79
C PRO A 6 -30.80 23.48 57.90
N ILE A 7 -31.15 24.69 57.47
CA ILE A 7 -32.52 25.23 57.40
C ILE A 7 -33.21 24.77 56.11
N ALA A 8 -34.41 24.24 56.25
CA ALA A 8 -35.32 23.86 55.17
C ALA A 8 -35.79 25.07 54.34
N LYS A 9 -35.72 24.96 53.00
CA LYS A 9 -36.36 25.89 52.06
C LYS A 9 -37.66 25.29 51.52
N ALA A 10 -38.74 26.05 51.66
CA ALA A 10 -40.08 25.73 51.21
C ALA A 10 -40.20 25.74 49.67
N THR A 11 -40.77 24.67 49.12
CA THR A 11 -41.19 24.51 47.73
C THR A 11 -42.46 25.30 47.42
N LYS A 12 -42.42 26.16 46.40
CA LYS A 12 -43.61 26.78 45.78
C LYS A 12 -44.27 25.81 44.79
N PRO A 13 -45.60 25.79 44.64
CA PRO A 13 -46.27 24.94 43.68
C PRO A 13 -46.10 25.49 42.25
N GLY A 14 -45.50 24.68 41.37
CA GLY A 14 -45.35 24.96 39.95
C GLY A 14 -46.69 24.91 39.21
N LYS A 15 -46.90 25.92 38.35
CA LYS A 15 -48.01 25.99 37.39
C LYS A 15 -47.98 24.78 36.44
N LYS A 16 -49.11 24.08 36.32
CA LYS A 16 -49.34 23.07 35.28
C LYS A 16 -49.45 23.75 33.92
N THR A 17 -48.39 23.69 33.13
CA THR A 17 -48.42 24.00 31.69
C THR A 17 -48.98 22.77 30.97
N LYS A 18 -50.04 22.95 30.17
CA LYS A 18 -50.59 21.90 29.31
C LYS A 18 -49.55 21.55 28.24
N THR A 19 -48.92 20.38 28.34
CA THR A 19 -48.11 19.82 27.28
C THR A 19 -49.05 19.35 26.16
N GLN A 20 -49.05 20.07 25.04
CA GLN A 20 -49.65 19.63 23.79
C GLN A 20 -48.76 18.53 23.24
N THR A 21 -49.25 17.29 23.25
CA THR A 21 -48.59 16.15 22.61
C THR A 21 -48.70 16.33 21.09
N LEU A 22 -47.70 16.97 20.50
CA LEU A 22 -47.49 16.93 19.05
C LEU A 22 -47.14 15.49 18.70
N LEU A 23 -48.00 14.84 17.91
CA LEU A 23 -47.68 13.58 17.26
C LEU A 23 -46.38 13.80 16.45
N PRO A 24 -45.35 12.95 16.60
CA PRO A 24 -44.14 13.07 15.79
C PRO A 24 -44.56 12.95 14.32
N LEU A 25 -44.16 13.93 13.50
CA LEU A 25 -44.24 13.79 12.05
C LEU A 25 -43.49 12.50 11.70
N MET A 26 -44.22 11.52 11.17
CA MET A 26 -43.63 10.28 10.68
C MET A 26 -42.72 10.67 9.51
N SER A 27 -41.41 10.54 9.71
CA SER A 27 -40.44 10.77 8.65
C SER A 27 -40.58 9.67 7.61
N THR A 28 -40.95 10.04 6.39
CA THR A 28 -41.00 9.15 5.23
C THR A 28 -39.71 8.36 5.14
N THR A 29 -39.82 7.03 5.09
CA THR A 29 -38.64 6.15 5.02
C THR A 29 -38.62 5.42 3.69
N VAL A 30 -37.54 5.59 2.92
CA VAL A 30 -37.33 4.92 1.63
C VAL A 30 -36.24 3.86 1.78
N LYS A 31 -36.56 2.59 1.48
CA LYS A 31 -35.59 1.49 1.50
C LYS A 31 -35.45 0.80 0.15
N ILE A 32 -34.25 0.58 -0.35
CA ILE A 32 -34.03 -0.29 -1.52
C ILE A 32 -34.20 -1.75 -1.06
N GLN A 33 -35.20 -2.45 -1.62
CA GLN A 33 -35.47 -3.87 -1.37
C GLN A 33 -34.72 -4.77 -2.36
N GLU A 34 -34.78 -4.43 -3.64
CA GLU A 34 -34.21 -5.23 -4.73
C GLU A 34 -33.70 -4.30 -5.82
N SER A 35 -32.65 -4.75 -6.51
CA SER A 35 -32.05 -4.04 -7.64
C SER A 35 -31.75 -5.02 -8.76
N THR A 36 -32.22 -4.69 -9.96
CA THR A 36 -31.93 -5.40 -11.21
C THR A 36 -31.26 -4.45 -12.20
N ASP A 37 -30.79 -4.96 -13.34
CA ASP A 37 -30.16 -4.11 -14.37
C ASP A 37 -31.09 -3.00 -14.89
N GLU A 38 -32.41 -3.22 -14.86
CA GLU A 38 -33.40 -2.30 -15.42
C GLU A 38 -34.18 -1.53 -14.35
N GLN A 39 -34.42 -2.13 -13.18
CA GLN A 39 -35.38 -1.63 -12.19
C GLN A 39 -34.85 -1.66 -10.76
N LEU A 40 -35.27 -0.67 -9.96
CA LEU A 40 -35.13 -0.65 -8.51
C LEU A 40 -36.50 -0.84 -7.87
N THR A 41 -36.58 -1.78 -6.92
CA THR A 41 -37.75 -1.96 -6.07
C THR A 41 -37.48 -1.32 -4.72
N LEU A 42 -38.28 -0.32 -4.38
CA LEU A 42 -38.18 0.51 -3.20
C LEU A 42 -39.36 0.25 -2.27
N LEU A 43 -39.14 0.18 -0.97
CA LEU A 43 -40.18 0.23 0.06
C LEU A 43 -40.29 1.67 0.55
N VAL A 44 -41.37 2.36 0.16
CA VAL A 44 -41.68 3.74 0.56
C VAL A 44 -42.86 3.68 1.52
N ASP A 45 -42.61 3.98 2.80
CA ASP A 45 -43.64 3.94 3.87
C ASP A 45 -44.42 2.61 3.96
N GLY A 46 -43.77 1.50 3.60
CA GLY A 46 -44.35 0.16 3.62
C GLY A 46 -45.00 -0.27 2.31
N GLU A 47 -45.08 0.61 1.30
CA GLU A 47 -45.55 0.27 -0.04
C GLU A 47 -44.37 0.01 -0.99
N LEU A 48 -44.49 -1.01 -1.83
CA LEU A 48 -43.49 -1.31 -2.85
C LEU A 48 -43.71 -0.43 -4.08
N GLN A 49 -42.68 0.32 -4.46
CA GLN A 49 -42.64 1.14 -5.65
C GLN A 49 -41.46 0.72 -6.53
N THR A 50 -41.70 0.65 -7.84
CA THR A 50 -40.66 0.29 -8.81
C THR A 50 -40.34 1.47 -9.70
N ILE A 51 -39.05 1.80 -9.83
CA ILE A 51 -38.53 2.84 -10.73
C ILE A 51 -37.46 2.26 -11.65
N GLN A 52 -37.10 2.99 -12.71
CA GLN A 52 -35.93 2.60 -13.51
C GLN A 52 -34.67 2.71 -12.65
N ASN A 53 -33.73 1.80 -12.85
CA ASN A 53 -32.46 1.80 -12.15
C ASN A 53 -31.50 2.85 -12.74
N GLN A 54 -31.86 4.12 -12.55
CA GLN A 54 -31.15 5.34 -12.93
C GLN A 54 -31.14 6.33 -11.75
N LEU A 55 -30.02 7.02 -11.52
CA LEU A 55 -29.89 7.93 -10.38
C LEU A 55 -30.84 9.13 -10.51
N SER A 56 -31.07 9.63 -11.73
CA SER A 56 -32.02 10.71 -12.00
C SER A 56 -33.42 10.38 -11.52
N GLU A 57 -33.92 9.18 -11.83
CA GLU A 57 -35.24 8.70 -11.40
C GLU A 57 -35.33 8.56 -9.89
N LEU A 58 -34.27 8.03 -9.26
CA LEU A 58 -34.21 7.94 -7.79
C LEU A 58 -34.21 9.33 -7.13
N LYS A 59 -33.41 10.27 -7.65
CA LYS A 59 -33.37 11.66 -7.15
C LYS A 59 -34.71 12.36 -7.32
N SER A 60 -35.37 12.19 -8.47
CA SER A 60 -36.70 12.75 -8.71
C SER A 60 -37.74 12.18 -7.74
N LEU A 61 -37.70 10.87 -7.46
CA LEU A 61 -38.59 10.26 -6.47
C LEU A 61 -38.35 10.83 -5.07
N LEU A 62 -37.09 10.87 -4.62
CA LEU A 62 -36.73 11.37 -3.29
C LEU A 62 -37.08 12.84 -3.11
N GLN A 63 -36.88 13.66 -4.14
CA GLN A 63 -37.29 15.07 -4.16
C GLN A 63 -38.81 15.23 -4.05
N ASN A 64 -39.59 14.40 -4.75
CA ASN A 64 -41.06 14.42 -4.65
C ASN A 64 -41.57 14.02 -3.27
N LEU A 65 -40.81 13.20 -2.54
CA LEU A 65 -41.13 12.74 -1.19
C LEU A 65 -40.59 13.65 -0.08
N ASP A 66 -39.82 14.69 -0.43
CA ASP A 66 -39.08 15.55 0.52
C ASP A 66 -38.15 14.75 1.45
N VAL A 67 -37.48 13.73 0.90
CA VAL A 67 -36.54 12.86 1.61
C VAL A 67 -35.14 12.98 1.02
N GLN A 68 -34.13 13.13 1.87
CA GLN A 68 -32.71 13.17 1.45
C GLN A 68 -31.97 11.85 1.65
N ASN A 69 -32.53 10.95 2.46
CA ASN A 69 -31.86 9.72 2.88
C ASN A 69 -32.56 8.48 2.33
N ILE A 70 -31.76 7.52 1.87
CA ILE A 70 -32.22 6.21 1.44
C ILE A 70 -31.55 5.11 2.25
N GLN A 71 -32.32 4.13 2.70
CA GLN A 71 -31.76 2.96 3.36
C GLN A 71 -31.51 1.85 2.32
N TYR A 72 -30.33 1.25 2.36
CA TYR A 72 -30.05 0.00 1.64
C TYR A 72 -29.35 -0.98 2.57
N ALA A 73 -29.88 -2.19 2.65
CA ALA A 73 -29.59 -3.11 3.75
C ALA A 73 -29.75 -2.40 5.11
N ASP A 74 -28.72 -2.44 5.96
CA ASP A 74 -28.73 -1.83 7.30
C ASP A 74 -28.11 -0.42 7.33
N LYS A 75 -27.80 0.19 6.18
CA LYS A 75 -27.12 1.49 6.09
C LYS A 75 -28.00 2.57 5.48
N ILE A 76 -27.86 3.80 5.98
CA ILE A 76 -28.57 4.98 5.51
C ILE A 76 -27.57 5.82 4.70
N TYR A 77 -27.93 6.14 3.46
CA TYR A 77 -27.15 6.92 2.52
C TYR A 77 -27.84 8.26 2.28
N ASN A 78 -27.09 9.35 2.29
CA ASN A 78 -27.59 10.66 1.84
C ASN A 78 -27.43 10.74 0.31
N ILE A 79 -28.54 10.96 -0.40
CA ILE A 79 -28.58 11.01 -1.87
C ILE A 79 -27.74 12.14 -2.47
N GLU A 80 -27.45 13.19 -1.71
CA GLU A 80 -26.61 14.31 -2.15
C GLU A 80 -25.16 13.87 -2.40
N HIS A 81 -24.70 12.80 -1.75
CA HIS A 81 -23.37 12.23 -1.93
C HIS A 81 -23.32 11.11 -2.99
N ILE A 82 -24.47 10.76 -3.59
CA ILE A 82 -24.54 9.75 -4.64
C ILE A 82 -24.52 10.44 -6.01
N ASP A 83 -23.57 10.05 -6.84
CA ASP A 83 -23.39 10.46 -8.23
C ASP A 83 -23.50 9.26 -9.19
N GLU A 84 -23.48 9.50 -10.50
CA GLU A 84 -23.60 8.41 -11.47
C GLU A 84 -22.42 7.41 -11.41
N ALA A 85 -21.26 7.85 -10.93
CA ALA A 85 -20.07 7.01 -10.83
C ALA A 85 -20.19 5.98 -9.69
N ASN A 86 -20.85 6.36 -8.59
CA ASN A 86 -21.02 5.52 -7.40
C ASN A 86 -22.41 4.88 -7.27
N PHE A 87 -23.43 5.35 -8.01
CA PHE A 87 -24.78 4.79 -8.00
C PHE A 87 -24.81 3.31 -8.43
N GLY A 88 -23.98 2.92 -9.39
CA GLY A 88 -23.84 1.53 -9.81
C GLY A 88 -23.39 0.59 -8.67
N PHE A 89 -22.61 1.08 -7.71
CA PHE A 89 -22.20 0.29 -6.54
C PHE A 89 -23.31 0.20 -5.50
N VAL A 90 -24.04 1.30 -5.24
CA VAL A 90 -25.18 1.33 -4.33
C VAL A 90 -26.27 0.36 -4.78
N THR A 91 -26.45 0.25 -6.09
CA THR A 91 -27.47 -0.63 -6.71
C THR A 91 -26.93 -2.03 -7.02
N GLY A 92 -25.66 -2.33 -6.70
CA GLY A 92 -25.05 -3.63 -6.97
C GLY A 92 -24.82 -3.97 -8.45
N LYS A 93 -25.03 -3.01 -9.36
CA LYS A 93 -24.74 -3.13 -10.80
C LYS A 93 -23.25 -3.22 -11.12
N ARG A 94 -22.42 -2.57 -10.30
CA ARG A 94 -20.97 -2.48 -10.54
C ARG A 94 -20.23 -3.45 -9.63
N ALA A 95 -19.43 -4.35 -10.22
CA ALA A 95 -18.58 -5.23 -9.44
C ALA A 95 -17.33 -4.50 -8.93
N PHE A 96 -16.79 -5.00 -7.82
CA PHE A 96 -15.52 -4.53 -7.27
C PHE A 96 -14.38 -4.72 -8.29
N ASN A 97 -13.45 -3.77 -8.32
CA ASN A 97 -12.27 -3.69 -9.18
C ASN A 97 -12.51 -3.35 -10.65
N GLU A 98 -13.74 -3.08 -11.09
CA GLU A 98 -13.97 -2.74 -12.50
C GLU A 98 -13.30 -1.42 -12.90
N LEU A 99 -13.42 -0.38 -12.08
CA LEU A 99 -12.83 0.93 -12.33
C LEU A 99 -11.31 0.81 -12.35
N LEU A 100 -10.76 0.20 -11.29
CA LEU A 100 -9.33 0.03 -11.11
C LEU A 100 -8.73 -0.80 -12.25
N THR A 101 -9.35 -1.93 -12.60
CA THR A 101 -8.86 -2.80 -13.68
C THR A 101 -8.77 -2.04 -14.99
N LYS A 102 -9.82 -1.29 -15.34
CA LYS A 102 -9.84 -0.51 -16.57
C LYS A 102 -8.76 0.57 -16.59
N ARG A 103 -8.68 1.39 -15.54
CA ARG A 103 -7.70 2.49 -15.45
C ARG A 103 -6.27 1.99 -15.46
N LEU A 104 -5.96 0.91 -14.74
CA LEU A 104 -4.62 0.31 -14.77
C LEU A 104 -4.22 -0.19 -16.17
N ILE A 105 -5.14 -0.82 -16.90
CA ILE A 105 -4.88 -1.24 -18.29
C ILE A 105 -4.67 -0.02 -19.20
N GLU A 106 -5.50 1.02 -19.06
CA GLU A 106 -5.42 2.22 -19.87
C GLU A 106 -4.13 3.03 -19.60
N ALA A 107 -3.74 3.17 -18.33
CA ALA A 107 -2.53 3.89 -17.92
C ALA A 107 -1.25 3.14 -18.32
N ALA A 108 -1.20 1.81 -18.12
CA ALA A 108 0.00 1.02 -18.37
C ALA A 108 0.19 0.60 -19.84
N ARG A 109 -0.75 0.89 -20.75
CA ARG A 109 -0.70 0.39 -22.14
C ARG A 109 0.52 0.85 -22.93
N GLN A 110 1.06 2.04 -22.66
CA GLN A 110 2.22 2.55 -23.41
C GLN A 110 3.54 1.93 -22.93
N GLU A 111 3.56 1.45 -21.68
CA GLU A 111 4.76 0.95 -21.01
C GLU A 111 4.88 -0.58 -21.08
N CYS A 112 3.74 -1.29 -21.08
CA CYS A 112 3.72 -2.74 -20.99
C CYS A 112 3.15 -3.40 -22.26
N ALA A 113 4.02 -4.04 -23.04
CA ALA A 113 3.62 -4.66 -24.32
C ALA A 113 2.50 -5.72 -24.21
N PRO A 114 2.47 -6.61 -23.19
CA PRO A 114 1.31 -7.47 -22.93
C PRO A 114 0.00 -6.69 -22.73
N ILE A 115 0.03 -5.62 -21.93
CA ILE A 115 -1.13 -4.76 -21.65
C ILE A 115 -1.59 -4.04 -22.92
N ASN A 116 -0.66 -3.51 -23.72
CA ASN A 116 -1.01 -2.88 -25.00
C ASN A 116 -1.77 -3.84 -25.92
N LYS A 117 -1.25 -5.06 -26.10
CA LYS A 117 -1.87 -6.09 -26.94
C LYS A 117 -3.25 -6.51 -26.43
N PHE A 118 -3.45 -6.50 -25.11
CA PHE A 118 -4.75 -6.75 -24.51
C PHE A 118 -5.71 -5.59 -24.81
N HIS A 119 -5.30 -4.35 -24.54
CA HIS A 119 -6.07 -3.14 -24.78
C HIS A 119 -6.54 -3.03 -26.24
N GLU A 120 -5.64 -3.27 -27.21
CA GLU A 120 -5.97 -3.24 -28.64
C GLU A 120 -7.12 -4.18 -29.03
N ARG A 121 -7.29 -5.31 -28.31
CA ARG A 121 -8.33 -6.31 -28.57
C ARG A 121 -9.67 -5.95 -27.91
N VAL A 122 -9.64 -5.23 -26.79
CA VAL A 122 -10.84 -4.95 -25.98
C VAL A 122 -11.39 -3.55 -26.18
N GLN A 123 -10.64 -2.61 -26.77
CA GLN A 123 -11.07 -1.23 -26.99
C GLN A 123 -12.36 -1.08 -27.82
N ALA A 124 -12.68 -2.08 -28.67
CA ALA A 124 -13.91 -2.09 -29.47
C ALA A 124 -15.11 -2.73 -28.75
N ILE A 125 -14.91 -3.26 -27.54
CA ILE A 125 -15.92 -3.92 -26.72
C ILE A 125 -16.35 -2.93 -25.63
N PRO A 126 -17.56 -2.34 -25.71
CA PRO A 126 -18.06 -1.45 -24.66
C PRO A 126 -18.14 -2.20 -23.32
N ASN A 127 -17.75 -1.52 -22.24
CA ASN A 127 -17.84 -2.03 -20.88
C ASN A 127 -17.20 -3.43 -20.68
N TRP A 128 -16.10 -3.73 -21.38
CA TRP A 128 -15.41 -5.02 -21.28
C TRP A 128 -14.99 -5.36 -19.85
N GLU A 129 -14.82 -4.35 -18.99
CA GLU A 129 -14.50 -4.50 -17.57
C GLU A 129 -15.60 -5.23 -16.78
N GLN A 130 -16.85 -5.20 -17.26
CA GLN A 130 -18.01 -5.90 -16.69
C GLN A 130 -18.12 -7.35 -17.20
N ASP A 131 -17.51 -7.69 -18.35
CA ASP A 131 -17.45 -9.07 -18.82
C ASP A 131 -16.45 -9.85 -17.96
N ALA A 132 -16.96 -10.78 -17.15
CA ALA A 132 -16.15 -11.55 -16.22
C ALA A 132 -14.98 -12.30 -16.88
N ARG A 133 -15.14 -12.81 -18.12
CA ARG A 133 -14.07 -13.53 -18.82
C ARG A 133 -12.97 -12.57 -19.26
N ILE A 134 -13.33 -11.41 -19.80
CA ILE A 134 -12.36 -10.41 -20.27
C ILE A 134 -11.69 -9.73 -19.07
N SER A 135 -12.49 -9.28 -18.09
CA SER A 135 -12.06 -8.64 -16.85
C SER A 135 -11.12 -9.53 -16.03
N ASN A 136 -11.41 -10.83 -15.89
CA ASN A 136 -10.49 -11.75 -15.23
C ASN A 136 -9.13 -11.83 -15.93
N LYS A 137 -9.10 -11.77 -17.27
CA LYS A 137 -7.84 -11.80 -18.01
C LYS A 137 -7.02 -10.52 -17.83
N ALA A 138 -7.70 -9.36 -17.77
CA ALA A 138 -7.06 -8.09 -17.44
C ALA A 138 -6.47 -8.12 -16.01
N LYS A 139 -7.24 -8.61 -15.04
CA LYS A 139 -6.82 -8.73 -13.63
C LYS A 139 -5.58 -9.62 -13.46
N GLU A 140 -5.54 -10.77 -14.14
CA GLU A 140 -4.34 -11.62 -14.20
C GLU A 140 -3.15 -10.84 -14.77
N MET A 141 -3.36 -10.11 -15.86
CA MET A 141 -2.30 -9.34 -16.50
C MET A 141 -1.74 -8.24 -15.60
N ILE A 142 -2.60 -7.50 -14.89
CA ILE A 142 -2.19 -6.50 -13.89
C ILE A 142 -1.34 -7.16 -12.81
N ALA A 143 -1.79 -8.28 -12.25
CA ALA A 143 -1.07 -8.99 -11.19
C ALA A 143 0.33 -9.46 -11.64
N TYR A 144 0.51 -9.85 -12.90
CA TYR A 144 1.81 -10.30 -13.42
C TYR A 144 2.71 -9.17 -13.95
N SER A 145 2.14 -8.03 -14.33
CA SER A 145 2.89 -6.95 -14.97
C SER A 145 3.44 -5.93 -13.98
N PHE A 146 2.77 -5.69 -12.85
CA PHE A 146 3.25 -4.73 -11.87
C PHE A 146 4.42 -5.25 -11.04
N VAL A 147 5.32 -4.34 -10.65
CA VAL A 147 6.58 -4.65 -9.97
C VAL A 147 6.40 -5.55 -8.75
N GLY A 148 7.06 -6.71 -8.79
CA GLY A 148 7.33 -7.55 -7.64
C GLY A 148 6.12 -7.77 -6.73
N ILE A 149 6.24 -7.27 -5.50
CA ILE A 149 5.25 -7.49 -4.44
C ILE A 149 3.95 -6.71 -4.62
N ILE A 150 3.96 -5.63 -5.42
CA ILE A 150 2.76 -4.85 -5.74
C ILE A 150 1.78 -5.68 -6.57
N GLY A 151 2.28 -6.41 -7.57
CA GLY A 151 1.47 -7.33 -8.38
C GLY A 151 0.74 -8.39 -7.54
N ILE A 152 1.42 -8.92 -6.51
CA ILE A 152 0.84 -9.85 -5.54
C ILE A 152 -0.28 -9.19 -4.73
N GLN A 153 -0.10 -7.94 -4.29
CA GLN A 153 -1.16 -7.22 -3.57
C GLN A 153 -2.38 -6.96 -4.46
N PHE A 154 -2.18 -6.62 -5.74
CA PHE A 154 -3.28 -6.52 -6.69
C PHE A 154 -4.02 -7.84 -6.83
N SER A 155 -3.30 -8.96 -7.02
CA SER A 155 -3.92 -10.29 -7.08
C SER A 155 -4.84 -10.56 -5.89
N LYS A 156 -4.41 -10.22 -4.68
CA LYS A 156 -5.21 -10.33 -3.45
C LYS A 156 -6.43 -9.40 -3.44
N LEU A 157 -6.27 -8.14 -3.84
CA LEU A 157 -7.40 -7.20 -3.95
C LEU A 157 -8.45 -7.70 -4.94
N MET A 158 -8.01 -8.22 -6.10
CA MET A 158 -8.89 -8.81 -7.11
C MET A 158 -9.62 -10.05 -6.58
N ALA A 159 -8.97 -10.86 -5.73
CA ALA A 159 -9.60 -12.00 -5.07
C ALA A 159 -10.66 -11.56 -4.05
N ILE A 160 -10.37 -10.55 -3.22
CA ILE A 160 -11.35 -9.97 -2.27
C ILE A 160 -12.58 -9.49 -3.04
N GLY A 161 -12.40 -8.83 -4.19
CA GLY A 161 -13.51 -8.35 -5.01
C GLY A 161 -14.47 -9.43 -5.49
N LYS A 162 -14.03 -10.69 -5.58
CA LYS A 162 -14.86 -11.85 -5.97
C LYS A 162 -15.62 -12.48 -4.79
N GLU A 163 -15.31 -12.12 -3.55
CA GLU A 163 -16.02 -12.64 -2.38
C GLU A 163 -17.50 -12.20 -2.41
N PRO A 164 -18.42 -12.96 -1.78
CA PRO A 164 -19.80 -12.50 -1.58
C PRO A 164 -19.85 -11.18 -0.80
N LEU A 165 -20.81 -10.31 -1.13
CA LEU A 165 -20.96 -9.03 -0.45
C LEU A 165 -21.23 -9.25 1.05
N SER A 166 -20.36 -8.67 1.88
CA SER A 166 -20.47 -8.66 3.33
C SER A 166 -19.77 -7.44 3.90
N GLU A 167 -20.06 -7.09 5.15
CA GLU A 167 -19.33 -6.04 5.86
C GLU A 167 -17.83 -6.35 5.97
N ALA A 168 -17.49 -7.61 6.30
CA ALA A 168 -16.11 -8.08 6.34
C ALA A 168 -15.38 -7.92 5.00
N LYS A 169 -16.07 -8.17 3.86
CA LYS A 169 -15.52 -7.90 2.52
C LYS A 169 -15.24 -6.42 2.32
N GLN A 170 -16.20 -5.53 2.65
CA GLN A 170 -16.03 -4.08 2.52
C GLN A 170 -14.79 -3.61 3.29
N GLN A 171 -14.68 -4.03 4.55
CA GLN A 171 -13.53 -3.70 5.41
C GLN A 171 -12.20 -4.18 4.81
N LYS A 172 -12.12 -5.45 4.41
CA LYS A 172 -10.92 -6.04 3.79
C LYS A 172 -10.54 -5.32 2.50
N TYR A 173 -11.52 -4.96 1.67
CA TYR A 173 -11.30 -4.31 0.39
C TYR A 173 -10.73 -2.90 0.57
N ILE A 174 -11.40 -2.06 1.38
CA ILE A 174 -10.94 -0.71 1.75
C ILE A 174 -9.52 -0.78 2.33
N ARG A 175 -9.29 -1.65 3.31
CA ARG A 175 -7.97 -1.84 3.92
C ARG A 175 -6.91 -2.22 2.90
N LYS A 176 -7.21 -3.18 2.01
CA LYS A 176 -6.23 -3.63 1.01
C LYS A 176 -5.92 -2.54 -0.01
N CYS A 177 -6.88 -1.70 -0.40
CA CYS A 177 -6.59 -0.51 -1.23
C CYS A 177 -5.61 0.45 -0.54
N LEU A 178 -5.87 0.78 0.73
CA LEU A 178 -4.98 1.63 1.54
C LEU A 178 -3.57 1.04 1.68
N THR A 179 -3.49 -0.26 1.96
CA THR A 179 -2.23 -0.99 2.05
C THR A 179 -1.45 -0.94 0.74
N ILE A 180 -2.08 -1.14 -0.41
CA ILE A 180 -1.40 -1.05 -1.72
C ILE A 180 -0.87 0.36 -1.96
N ALA A 181 -1.70 1.38 -1.71
CA ALA A 181 -1.30 2.77 -1.85
C ALA A 181 -0.06 3.09 -0.99
N LYS A 182 -0.08 2.63 0.25
CA LYS A 182 1.02 2.78 1.19
C LYS A 182 2.29 2.07 0.73
N HIS A 183 2.20 0.77 0.41
CA HIS A 183 3.37 0.00 -0.03
C HIS A 183 3.98 0.55 -1.33
N THR A 184 3.17 1.20 -2.17
CA THR A 184 3.64 1.90 -3.37
C THR A 184 4.52 3.09 -3.01
N LEU A 185 4.04 3.96 -2.10
CA LEU A 185 4.83 5.10 -1.62
C LEU A 185 6.10 4.64 -0.89
N GLU A 186 6.01 3.58 -0.09
CA GLU A 186 7.17 2.99 0.58
C GLU A 186 8.21 2.47 -0.40
N LEU A 187 7.80 1.73 -1.43
CA LEU A 187 8.72 1.24 -2.44
C LEU A 187 9.45 2.39 -3.14
N VAL A 188 8.72 3.46 -3.50
CA VAL A 188 9.32 4.64 -4.14
C VAL A 188 10.28 5.35 -3.19
N ASN A 189 9.87 5.59 -1.94
CA ASN A 189 10.71 6.22 -0.91
C ASN A 189 11.98 5.40 -0.61
N PHE A 190 11.85 4.08 -0.48
CA PHE A 190 13.00 3.19 -0.23
C PHE A 190 13.96 3.17 -1.41
N THR A 191 13.44 3.20 -2.62
CA THR A 191 14.28 3.30 -3.83
C THR A 191 15.08 4.60 -3.87
N LEU A 192 14.44 5.72 -3.51
CA LEU A 192 15.09 7.03 -3.42
C LEU A 192 16.11 7.09 -2.29
N LEU A 193 15.79 6.53 -1.11
CA LEU A 193 16.71 6.44 0.02
C LEU A 193 17.93 5.58 -0.30
N SER A 194 17.76 4.41 -0.91
CA SER A 194 18.86 3.56 -1.37
C SER A 194 19.76 4.30 -2.37
N SER A 195 19.16 4.95 -3.36
CA SER A 195 19.91 5.73 -4.36
C SER A 195 20.65 6.91 -3.71
N LEU A 196 20.04 7.59 -2.74
CA LEU A 196 20.67 8.66 -1.96
C LEU A 196 21.84 8.14 -1.12
N TRP A 197 21.70 6.95 -0.52
CA TRP A 197 22.75 6.32 0.26
C TRP A 197 24.01 6.08 -0.59
N ASP A 198 23.84 5.49 -1.77
CA ASP A 198 24.94 5.22 -2.72
C ASP A 198 25.63 6.52 -3.16
N VAL A 199 24.84 7.57 -3.42
CA VAL A 199 25.37 8.90 -3.76
C VAL A 199 26.14 9.49 -2.57
N GLN A 200 25.63 9.37 -1.35
CA GLN A 200 26.29 9.91 -0.16
C GLN A 200 27.65 9.26 0.13
N LYS A 201 27.78 7.95 -0.13
CA LYS A 201 29.07 7.24 -0.03
C LYS A 201 30.18 7.84 -0.90
N THR A 202 29.82 8.45 -2.02
CA THR A 202 30.78 8.97 -3.01
C THR A 202 30.91 10.50 -2.99
N LYS A 203 29.82 11.24 -2.82
CA LYS A 203 29.78 12.71 -2.99
C LYS A 203 29.68 13.53 -1.71
N LYS A 204 29.35 12.93 -0.56
CA LYS A 204 29.17 13.63 0.74
C LYS A 204 28.35 14.92 0.61
N LEU A 205 27.10 14.81 0.14
CA LEU A 205 26.16 15.92 -0.03
C LEU A 205 25.74 16.53 1.31
N GLN A 206 25.74 17.86 1.41
CA GLN A 206 25.18 18.56 2.57
C GLN A 206 23.66 18.57 2.50
N LEU A 207 23.00 18.03 3.52
CA LEU A 207 21.53 18.03 3.65
C LEU A 207 21.06 19.32 4.34
N GLU A 208 19.95 19.90 3.88
CA GLU A 208 19.30 21.03 4.56
C GLU A 208 18.43 20.57 5.73
N ASP A 209 18.24 21.44 6.72
CA ASP A 209 17.52 21.12 7.95
C ASP A 209 16.11 20.53 7.75
N PRO A 210 15.24 21.02 6.84
CA PRO A 210 13.90 20.45 6.68
C PRO A 210 13.95 19.02 6.12
N ALA A 211 14.73 18.78 5.08
CA ALA A 211 14.85 17.45 4.46
C ALA A 211 15.60 16.48 5.39
N LYS A 212 16.67 16.95 6.06
CA LYS A 212 17.40 16.15 7.05
C LYS A 212 16.49 15.71 8.18
N SER A 213 15.67 16.62 8.72
CA SER A 213 14.71 16.31 9.79
C SER A 213 13.68 15.26 9.37
N THR A 214 13.10 15.38 8.17
CA THR A 214 12.14 14.38 7.66
C THR A 214 12.78 13.00 7.46
N ILE A 215 14.00 12.95 6.90
CA ILE A 215 14.73 11.68 6.73
C ILE A 215 15.14 11.10 8.08
N GLN A 216 15.55 11.94 9.04
CA GLN A 216 15.86 11.49 10.39
C GLN A 216 14.63 10.92 11.08
N ALA A 217 13.48 11.60 10.97
CA ALA A 217 12.21 11.11 11.51
C ALA A 217 11.81 9.75 10.92
N PHE A 218 12.13 9.49 9.64
CA PHE A 218 11.93 8.17 9.03
C PHE A 218 12.78 7.08 9.73
N PHE A 219 14.06 7.33 9.96
CA PHE A 219 14.95 6.35 10.59
C PHE A 219 14.66 6.14 12.08
N GLU A 220 14.08 7.13 12.77
CA GLU A 220 13.81 7.08 14.22
C GLU A 220 12.34 6.84 14.58
N ARG A 221 11.51 6.48 13.60
CA ARG A 221 10.08 6.28 13.86
C ARG A 221 9.84 5.02 14.68
N ASN A 222 9.05 5.16 15.74
CA ASN A 222 8.60 4.04 16.58
C ASN A 222 7.21 3.51 16.21
N PHE A 223 6.60 4.12 15.20
CA PHE A 223 5.28 3.75 14.73
C PHE A 223 5.27 3.67 13.21
N GLU A 224 4.34 2.87 12.72
CA GLU A 224 4.03 2.79 11.32
C GLU A 224 3.69 4.18 10.74
N ALA A 225 4.43 4.61 9.70
CA ALA A 225 4.13 5.89 9.06
C ALA A 225 2.79 5.87 8.31
N SER A 226 2.04 6.94 8.47
CA SER A 226 0.83 7.25 7.73
C SER A 226 1.13 7.61 6.27
N LEU A 227 0.09 7.63 5.42
CA LEU A 227 0.23 8.06 4.01
C LEU A 227 0.77 9.49 3.89
N ALA A 228 0.31 10.43 4.74
CA ALA A 228 0.83 11.80 4.76
C ALA A 228 2.33 11.85 5.10
N GLU A 229 2.79 11.07 6.09
CA GLU A 229 4.22 11.01 6.43
C GLU A 229 5.05 10.41 5.30
N GLN A 230 4.52 9.40 4.60
CA GLN A 230 5.17 8.84 3.40
C GLN A 230 5.23 9.86 2.26
N LEU A 231 4.19 10.65 2.04
CA LEU A 231 4.21 11.74 1.04
C LEU A 231 5.18 12.86 1.42
N GLN A 232 5.27 13.22 2.71
CA GLN A 232 6.24 14.19 3.19
C GLN A 232 7.68 13.72 2.98
N LEU A 233 7.96 12.43 3.22
CA LEU A 233 9.26 11.83 2.93
C LEU A 233 9.56 11.88 1.42
N LEU A 234 8.59 11.53 0.57
CA LEU A 234 8.74 11.63 -0.88
C LEU A 234 9.06 13.07 -1.32
N GLU A 235 8.32 14.06 -0.79
CA GLU A 235 8.55 15.48 -1.05
C GLU A 235 9.98 15.92 -0.68
N ALA A 236 10.48 15.49 0.48
CA ALA A 236 11.83 15.83 0.94
C ALA A 236 12.90 15.21 0.04
N LEU A 237 12.73 13.94 -0.35
CA LEU A 237 13.66 13.24 -1.24
C LEU A 237 13.68 13.85 -2.64
N GLU A 238 12.52 14.15 -3.22
CA GLU A 238 12.39 14.76 -4.54
C GLU A 238 13.02 16.15 -4.61
N GLN A 239 12.83 16.97 -3.57
CA GLN A 239 13.48 18.28 -3.46
C GLN A 239 15.00 18.14 -3.42
N LEU A 240 15.51 17.16 -2.67
CA LEU A 240 16.94 16.88 -2.57
C LEU A 240 17.52 16.44 -3.92
N PHE A 241 16.88 15.48 -4.60
CA PHE A 241 17.31 15.00 -5.91
C PHE A 241 17.34 16.12 -6.95
N SER A 242 16.27 16.93 -7.01
CA SER A 242 16.19 18.09 -7.90
C SER A 242 17.28 19.13 -7.60
N LYS A 243 17.44 19.52 -6.34
CA LYS A 243 18.40 20.54 -5.92
C LYS A 243 19.85 20.14 -6.24
N HIS A 244 20.21 18.89 -5.97
CA HIS A 244 21.56 18.39 -6.19
C HIS A 244 21.77 17.79 -7.59
N GLN A 245 20.77 17.88 -8.47
CA GLN A 245 20.80 17.33 -9.83
C GLN A 245 21.22 15.86 -9.85
N LEU A 246 20.68 15.08 -8.92
CA LEU A 246 20.94 13.65 -8.83
C LEU A 246 20.17 12.92 -9.93
N SER A 247 20.73 11.81 -10.40
CA SER A 247 20.02 10.93 -11.33
C SER A 247 18.83 10.31 -10.59
N HIS A 248 17.62 10.55 -11.10
CA HIS A 248 16.41 10.02 -10.52
C HIS A 248 16.25 8.53 -10.86
N PRO A 249 15.99 7.65 -9.88
CA PRO A 249 15.86 6.21 -10.13
C PRO A 249 14.62 5.85 -10.98
N PHE A 250 13.64 6.74 -11.04
CA PHE A 250 12.44 6.62 -11.87
C PHE A 250 12.34 7.81 -12.83
N PRO A 251 13.06 7.81 -13.96
CA PRO A 251 13.04 8.94 -14.88
C PRO A 251 11.65 9.26 -15.46
N GLU A 252 10.71 8.31 -15.42
CA GLU A 252 9.32 8.49 -15.84
C GLU A 252 8.47 9.27 -14.83
N PHE A 253 8.91 9.32 -13.56
CA PHE A 253 8.15 9.98 -12.50
C PHE A 253 8.40 11.48 -12.51
N ASN A 254 7.34 12.25 -12.74
CA ASN A 254 7.39 13.71 -12.63
C ASN A 254 6.67 14.17 -11.37
N PHE A 255 7.43 14.26 -10.27
CA PHE A 255 6.89 14.68 -8.98
C PHE A 255 6.26 16.07 -9.03
N GLN A 256 6.89 17.04 -9.69
CA GLN A 256 6.40 18.43 -9.74
C GLN A 256 5.04 18.54 -10.44
N ALA A 257 4.85 17.79 -11.53
CA ALA A 257 3.57 17.75 -12.24
C ALA A 257 2.48 17.01 -11.44
N SER A 258 2.87 16.08 -10.58
CA SER A 258 1.96 15.18 -9.87
C SER A 258 1.68 15.58 -8.41
N LYS A 259 2.42 16.57 -7.88
CA LYS A 259 2.42 16.92 -6.45
C LYS A 259 1.02 17.21 -5.90
N SER A 260 0.26 18.09 -6.56
CA SER A 260 -1.08 18.47 -6.10
C SER A 260 -2.04 17.27 -6.13
N ALA A 261 -1.98 16.45 -7.19
CA ALA A 261 -2.79 15.25 -7.30
C ALA A 261 -2.45 14.24 -6.19
N LEU A 262 -1.16 14.00 -5.94
CA LEU A 262 -0.71 13.11 -4.84
C LEU A 262 -1.20 13.58 -3.48
N GLN A 263 -1.18 14.89 -3.22
CA GLN A 263 -1.70 15.48 -1.99
C GLN A 263 -3.20 15.19 -1.84
N THR A 264 -4.00 15.49 -2.86
CA THR A 264 -5.45 15.23 -2.85
C THR A 264 -5.77 13.74 -2.66
N ILE A 265 -5.08 12.85 -3.38
CA ILE A 265 -5.27 11.39 -3.27
C ILE A 265 -4.92 10.92 -1.86
N THR A 266 -3.78 11.36 -1.33
CA THR A 266 -3.31 10.98 0.00
C THR A 266 -4.25 11.44 1.10
N GLU A 267 -4.75 12.67 1.02
CA GLU A 267 -5.73 13.22 1.95
C GLU A 267 -7.05 12.43 1.93
N ALA A 268 -7.56 12.11 0.74
CA ALA A 268 -8.78 11.32 0.58
C ALA A 268 -8.63 9.91 1.17
N LEU A 269 -7.53 9.21 0.85
CA LEU A 269 -7.25 7.88 1.40
C LEU A 269 -7.04 7.92 2.92
N GLN A 270 -6.42 8.98 3.45
CA GLN A 270 -6.23 9.12 4.89
C GLN A 270 -7.53 9.44 5.63
N ALA A 271 -8.44 10.21 5.03
CA ALA A 271 -9.79 10.41 5.57
C ALA A 271 -10.54 9.07 5.66
N LEU A 272 -10.45 8.27 4.61
CA LEU A 272 -11.05 6.94 4.53
C LEU A 272 -10.46 5.94 5.53
N ASN A 273 -9.15 6.01 5.81
CA ASN A 273 -8.54 5.23 6.90
C ASN A 273 -9.16 5.58 8.27
N LYS A 274 -9.43 6.86 8.55
CA LYS A 274 -10.09 7.28 9.79
C LYS A 274 -11.53 6.78 9.89
N THR A 275 -12.25 6.74 8.76
CA THR A 275 -13.61 6.15 8.70
C THR A 275 -13.57 4.65 8.99
N LEU A 276 -12.57 3.95 8.42
CA LEU A 276 -12.36 2.52 8.64
C LEU A 276 -12.09 2.20 10.12
N ASP A 277 -11.26 2.99 10.79
CA ASP A 277 -10.94 2.81 12.22
C ASP A 277 -12.16 2.97 13.13
N ARG A 278 -13.13 3.79 12.72
CA ARG A 278 -14.40 3.98 13.45
C ARG A 278 -15.44 2.91 13.15
N SER A 279 -15.18 2.04 12.17
CA SER A 279 -16.15 1.07 11.65
C SER A 279 -17.40 1.71 11.03
N ASP A 280 -17.32 2.98 10.62
CA ASP A 280 -18.43 3.76 10.05
C ASP A 280 -18.40 3.81 8.50
N TYR A 281 -17.85 2.77 7.86
CA TYR A 281 -17.68 2.72 6.41
C TYR A 281 -18.92 2.19 5.70
N THR A 282 -19.03 2.44 4.40
CA THR A 282 -20.14 2.06 3.52
C THR A 282 -19.63 1.48 2.19
N LEU A 283 -20.55 1.15 1.29
CA LEU A 283 -20.20 0.79 -0.10
C LEU A 283 -19.61 1.96 -0.89
N LEU A 284 -19.96 3.20 -0.54
CA LEU A 284 -19.38 4.39 -1.18
C LEU A 284 -17.90 4.49 -0.85
N ASP A 285 -17.50 4.22 0.40
CA ASP A 285 -16.10 4.17 0.80
C ASP A 285 -15.31 3.10 0.02
N CYS A 286 -15.92 1.97 -0.34
CA CYS A 286 -15.25 1.00 -1.22
C CYS A 286 -14.94 1.59 -2.60
N THR A 287 -15.86 2.40 -3.13
CA THR A 287 -15.71 3.08 -4.42
C THR A 287 -14.66 4.18 -4.35
N GLU A 288 -14.66 4.96 -3.27
CA GLU A 288 -13.65 6.00 -3.00
C GLU A 288 -12.26 5.38 -2.84
N ALA A 289 -12.14 4.26 -2.11
CA ALA A 289 -10.89 3.54 -1.97
C ALA A 289 -10.35 3.02 -3.31
N GLU A 290 -11.23 2.44 -4.14
CA GLU A 290 -10.87 1.99 -5.50
C GLU A 290 -10.47 3.15 -6.41
N THR A 291 -11.20 4.26 -6.34
CA THR A 291 -10.94 5.47 -7.13
C THR A 291 -9.61 6.10 -6.75
N GLY A 292 -9.36 6.32 -5.46
CA GLY A 292 -8.11 6.88 -4.97
C GLY A 292 -6.91 5.99 -5.29
N LEU A 293 -7.07 4.66 -5.24
CA LEU A 293 -6.03 3.75 -5.69
C LEU A 293 -5.80 3.85 -7.20
N ALA A 294 -6.85 3.94 -8.02
CA ALA A 294 -6.70 4.11 -9.46
C ALA A 294 -6.03 5.45 -9.81
N ASP A 295 -6.42 6.55 -9.15
CA ASP A 295 -5.79 7.87 -9.31
C ASP A 295 -4.30 7.83 -8.95
N LEU A 296 -3.94 7.10 -7.89
CA LEU A 296 -2.54 6.92 -7.51
C LEU A 296 -1.75 6.23 -8.62
N TYR A 297 -2.32 5.21 -9.26
CA TYR A 297 -1.63 4.49 -10.32
C TYR A 297 -1.68 5.16 -11.69
N ASP A 298 -2.53 6.16 -11.91
CA ASP A 298 -2.35 7.05 -13.05
C ASP A 298 -1.03 7.85 -12.95
N ILE A 299 -0.48 7.98 -11.75
CA ILE A 299 0.82 8.62 -11.48
C ILE A 299 1.95 7.58 -11.47
N PHE A 300 1.73 6.42 -10.85
CA PHE A 300 2.74 5.36 -10.67
C PHE A 300 2.62 4.19 -11.66
N TYR A 301 1.95 4.34 -12.80
CA TYR A 301 1.79 3.28 -13.81
C TYR A 301 3.13 2.76 -14.34
N PHE A 302 4.15 3.62 -14.38
CA PHE A 302 5.49 3.28 -14.88
C PHE A 302 6.14 2.13 -14.09
N LEU A 303 5.69 1.85 -12.87
CA LEU A 303 6.16 0.71 -12.08
C LEU A 303 5.94 -0.64 -12.78
N VAL A 304 5.08 -0.70 -13.79
CA VAL A 304 4.93 -1.88 -14.67
C VAL A 304 6.20 -2.24 -15.44
N ASN A 305 7.14 -1.30 -15.59
CA ASN A 305 8.41 -1.52 -16.28
C ASN A 305 9.50 -2.14 -15.39
N TYR A 306 9.25 -2.20 -14.08
CA TYR A 306 10.25 -2.58 -13.09
C TYR A 306 9.98 -4.00 -12.60
N LYS A 307 11.08 -4.71 -12.33
CA LYS A 307 11.09 -6.07 -11.79
C LYS A 307 11.88 -6.07 -10.49
N MET A 308 11.60 -7.07 -9.65
CA MET A 308 12.34 -7.27 -8.41
C MET A 308 12.95 -8.68 -8.36
N ALA A 309 14.14 -8.77 -7.77
CA ALA A 309 14.84 -10.04 -7.55
C ALA A 309 15.37 -10.11 -6.12
N SER A 310 15.22 -11.28 -5.48
CA SER A 310 15.88 -11.62 -4.22
C SER A 310 17.12 -12.45 -4.53
N ILE A 311 18.30 -11.96 -4.18
CA ILE A 311 19.56 -12.68 -4.34
C ILE A 311 19.76 -13.62 -3.14
N LYS A 312 19.65 -14.93 -3.39
CA LYS A 312 19.76 -15.95 -2.33
C LYS A 312 21.20 -16.35 -2.04
N ARG A 313 22.02 -16.44 -3.08
CA ARG A 313 23.42 -16.87 -2.95
C ARG A 313 24.26 -16.46 -4.14
N ILE A 314 25.51 -16.12 -3.88
CA ILE A 314 26.52 -15.84 -4.89
C ILE A 314 27.61 -16.90 -4.80
N GLY A 315 27.78 -17.69 -5.86
CA GLY A 315 28.85 -18.67 -5.98
C GLY A 315 29.99 -18.14 -6.85
N TYR A 316 31.24 -18.34 -6.44
CA TYR A 316 32.40 -18.08 -7.29
C TYR A 316 32.70 -19.30 -8.17
N LYS A 317 32.92 -19.08 -9.46
CA LYS A 317 33.33 -20.14 -10.39
C LYS A 317 34.42 -19.67 -11.34
N GLN A 318 35.59 -20.30 -11.24
CA GLN A 318 36.72 -20.08 -12.13
C GLN A 318 37.27 -21.42 -12.61
N SER A 319 37.28 -21.63 -13.93
CA SER A 319 37.99 -22.77 -14.54
C SER A 319 39.46 -22.41 -14.74
N ARG A 320 40.37 -23.41 -14.72
CA ARG A 320 41.84 -23.23 -14.73
C ARG A 320 42.39 -22.23 -15.76
N HIS A 321 41.70 -22.02 -16.88
CA HIS A 321 42.10 -21.11 -17.95
C HIS A 321 40.99 -20.13 -18.39
N ALA A 322 39.94 -19.96 -17.58
CA ALA A 322 38.85 -19.05 -17.89
C ALA A 322 38.83 -17.87 -16.92
N ALA A 323 38.27 -16.74 -17.37
CA ALA A 323 37.98 -15.62 -16.49
C ALA A 323 37.01 -16.06 -15.37
N PRO A 324 37.19 -15.56 -14.13
CA PRO A 324 36.26 -15.83 -13.05
C PRO A 324 34.87 -15.30 -13.40
N ARG A 325 33.85 -15.99 -12.92
CA ARG A 325 32.45 -15.58 -13.02
C ARG A 325 31.72 -15.90 -11.74
N TYR A 326 30.67 -15.12 -11.48
CA TYR A 326 29.79 -15.29 -10.34
C TYR A 326 28.48 -15.93 -10.78
N LEU A 327 28.03 -16.87 -9.96
CA LEU A 327 26.79 -17.62 -10.11
C LEU A 327 25.78 -17.04 -9.12
N HIS A 328 24.92 -16.16 -9.60
CA HIS A 328 23.86 -15.58 -8.79
C HIS A 328 22.66 -16.53 -8.80
N ARG A 329 22.34 -17.07 -7.63
CA ARG A 329 21.07 -17.76 -7.39
C ARG A 329 20.08 -16.74 -6.87
N TYR A 330 18.96 -16.59 -7.57
CA TYR A 330 17.99 -15.57 -7.25
C TYR A 330 16.56 -16.05 -7.48
N ALA A 331 15.62 -15.43 -6.77
CA ALA A 331 14.19 -15.60 -7.00
C ALA A 331 13.63 -14.32 -7.63
N ALA A 332 12.86 -14.46 -8.71
CA ALA A 332 12.15 -13.34 -9.32
C ALA A 332 10.87 -13.07 -8.53
N LEU A 333 10.72 -11.86 -8.01
CA LEU A 333 9.57 -11.49 -7.17
C LEU A 333 8.38 -11.09 -8.05
N GLY A 334 7.16 -11.41 -7.61
CA GLY A 334 5.91 -11.01 -8.28
C GLY A 334 5.38 -11.98 -9.35
N ILE A 335 6.11 -13.06 -9.67
CA ILE A 335 5.61 -14.09 -10.59
C ILE A 335 4.87 -15.18 -9.81
N ASP A 336 3.61 -14.92 -9.48
CA ASP A 336 2.71 -15.91 -8.86
C ASP A 336 2.22 -16.94 -9.90
N SER A 337 3.15 -17.71 -10.46
CA SER A 337 2.80 -19.00 -11.04
C SER A 337 3.25 -20.04 -10.04
N LYS A 338 2.35 -20.92 -9.60
CA LYS A 338 2.66 -22.04 -8.69
C LYS A 338 3.88 -22.89 -9.10
N ALA A 339 4.35 -22.77 -10.34
CA ALA A 339 5.55 -23.40 -10.86
C ALA A 339 6.86 -22.56 -10.74
N ASN A 340 6.78 -21.24 -10.49
CA ASN A 340 7.93 -20.33 -10.41
C ASN A 340 8.14 -19.65 -9.04
N VAL A 341 7.15 -19.67 -8.12
CA VAL A 341 7.29 -19.00 -6.81
C VAL A 341 8.52 -19.49 -6.04
N ASP A 342 8.89 -20.76 -6.23
CA ASP A 342 10.07 -21.38 -5.60
C ASP A 342 11.21 -21.68 -6.58
N ALA A 343 11.09 -21.27 -7.85
CA ALA A 343 12.10 -21.59 -8.85
C ALA A 343 13.29 -20.63 -8.73
N GLU A 344 14.30 -21.05 -7.96
CA GLU A 344 15.62 -20.42 -8.02
C GLU A 344 16.12 -20.40 -9.46
N LYS A 345 16.36 -19.19 -9.96
CA LYS A 345 16.99 -18.95 -11.24
C LYS A 345 18.48 -18.76 -11.02
N VAL A 346 19.24 -19.05 -12.07
CA VAL A 346 20.69 -18.96 -12.07
C VAL A 346 21.10 -17.97 -13.15
N TYR A 347 21.84 -16.94 -12.76
CA TYR A 347 22.43 -15.97 -13.67
C TYR A 347 23.95 -15.97 -13.54
N TYR A 348 24.66 -15.93 -14.67
CA TYR A 348 26.11 -16.14 -14.72
C TYR A 348 26.79 -14.90 -15.27
N VAL A 349 27.42 -14.13 -14.38
CA VAL A 349 27.87 -12.76 -14.66
C VAL A 349 29.34 -12.54 -14.28
N PRO A 350 30.01 -11.53 -14.85
CA PRO A 350 31.39 -11.21 -14.51
C PRO A 350 31.54 -10.54 -13.14
N ASP A 351 30.52 -9.84 -12.65
CA ASP A 351 30.56 -9.01 -11.44
C ASP A 351 29.74 -9.58 -10.29
N THR A 352 30.10 -9.22 -9.05
CA THR A 352 29.32 -9.56 -7.84
C THR A 352 28.21 -8.54 -7.61
N VAL A 353 27.15 -8.98 -6.94
CA VAL A 353 26.22 -8.12 -6.22
C VAL A 353 26.30 -8.41 -4.73
N ASN A 354 25.49 -7.74 -3.90
CA ASN A 354 25.38 -8.08 -2.48
C ASN A 354 24.56 -9.37 -2.33
N THR A 355 25.03 -10.28 -1.47
CA THR A 355 24.23 -11.44 -1.04
C THR A 355 23.04 -10.95 -0.20
N ASP A 356 21.92 -11.68 -0.24
CA ASP A 356 20.68 -11.36 0.48
C ASP A 356 20.03 -10.02 0.10
N ALA A 357 20.47 -9.46 -1.02
CA ALA A 357 19.97 -8.21 -1.55
C ALA A 357 18.61 -8.39 -2.23
N ILE A 358 17.77 -7.37 -2.06
CA ILE A 358 16.56 -7.18 -2.86
C ILE A 358 16.84 -6.13 -3.91
N LEU A 359 16.86 -6.53 -5.18
CA LEU A 359 17.22 -5.67 -6.29
C LEU A 359 15.96 -5.21 -7.02
N LEU A 360 15.83 -3.91 -7.25
CA LEU A 360 14.88 -3.31 -8.18
C LEU A 360 15.60 -2.99 -9.49
N TYR A 361 15.05 -3.41 -10.63
CA TYR A 361 15.70 -3.22 -11.93
C TYR A 361 14.69 -3.07 -13.06
N LYS A 362 15.15 -2.50 -14.19
CA LYS A 362 14.38 -2.35 -15.43
C LYS A 362 14.99 -3.20 -16.53
N GLY A 363 14.16 -3.78 -17.39
CA GLY A 363 14.61 -4.60 -18.53
C GLY A 363 14.73 -6.09 -18.22
N ASP A 364 15.63 -6.78 -18.92
CA ASP A 364 15.72 -8.26 -18.91
C ASP A 364 16.75 -8.82 -17.93
N SER A 365 17.70 -8.00 -17.49
CA SER A 365 18.71 -8.37 -16.49
C SER A 365 18.76 -7.32 -15.38
N TYR A 366 19.27 -7.73 -14.22
CA TYR A 366 19.46 -6.85 -13.07
C TYR A 366 20.90 -6.33 -12.95
N GLU A 367 21.66 -6.29 -14.04
CA GLU A 367 23.02 -5.71 -14.01
C GLU A 367 22.98 -4.22 -13.64
N GLU A 368 22.02 -3.49 -14.21
CA GLU A 368 21.64 -2.15 -13.78
C GLU A 368 20.48 -2.27 -12.79
N ASN A 369 20.78 -2.16 -11.50
CA ASN A 369 19.82 -2.32 -10.42
C ASN A 369 20.01 -1.27 -9.32
N ILE A 370 19.00 -1.19 -8.46
CA ILE A 370 19.04 -0.47 -7.20
C ILE A 370 18.90 -1.51 -6.08
N ASN A 371 19.85 -1.52 -5.15
CA ASN A 371 19.80 -2.40 -3.99
C ASN A 371 18.91 -1.78 -2.90
N LEU A 372 17.79 -2.44 -2.60
CA LEU A 372 16.83 -2.00 -1.58
C LEU A 372 17.15 -2.49 -0.17
N PHE A 373 18.16 -3.36 -0.01
CA PHE A 373 18.64 -3.77 1.31
C PHE A 373 19.28 -2.56 2.02
N PRO A 374 18.99 -2.31 3.31
CA PRO A 374 18.21 -3.14 4.24
C PRO A 374 16.75 -2.71 4.40
N LEU A 375 16.26 -1.72 3.65
CA LEU A 375 14.89 -1.21 3.77
C LEU A 375 13.85 -2.24 3.31
N VAL A 376 14.24 -3.08 2.35
CA VAL A 376 13.50 -4.26 1.90
C VAL A 376 14.38 -5.48 2.06
N ILE A 377 13.85 -6.53 2.69
CA ILE A 377 14.57 -7.79 2.90
C ILE A 377 13.74 -8.97 2.39
N ASP A 378 14.40 -10.08 2.12
CA ASP A 378 13.77 -11.39 2.01
C ASP A 378 14.18 -12.21 3.23
N TYR A 379 13.26 -12.34 4.19
CA TYR A 379 13.55 -13.01 5.45
C TYR A 379 14.00 -14.46 5.23
N ASN A 380 13.38 -15.15 4.28
CA ASN A 380 13.72 -16.54 3.98
C ASN A 380 15.11 -16.66 3.33
N ALA A 381 15.59 -15.63 2.62
CA ALA A 381 16.99 -15.62 2.16
C ALA A 381 17.95 -15.56 3.35
N LEU A 382 17.68 -14.66 4.30
CA LEU A 382 18.51 -14.44 5.49
C LEU A 382 18.52 -15.66 6.43
N THR A 383 17.43 -16.44 6.49
CA THR A 383 17.29 -17.62 7.35
C THR A 383 17.51 -18.96 6.64
N PHE A 384 17.92 -18.96 5.37
CA PHE A 384 18.08 -20.15 4.52
C PHE A 384 16.79 -20.99 4.34
N GLU A 385 15.62 -20.40 4.54
CA GLU A 385 14.34 -21.04 4.26
C GLU A 385 14.00 -21.05 2.76
N HIS A 386 13.18 -22.02 2.35
CA HIS A 386 12.68 -22.09 0.98
C HIS A 386 11.68 -20.99 0.65
N GLY A 387 11.55 -20.68 -0.64
CA GLY A 387 10.65 -19.65 -1.14
C GLY A 387 11.15 -18.24 -0.85
N VAL A 388 10.25 -17.26 -0.90
CA VAL A 388 10.55 -15.84 -0.67
C VAL A 388 9.54 -15.27 0.29
N LYS A 389 10.01 -14.60 1.34
CA LYS A 389 9.16 -13.78 2.21
C LYS A 389 9.70 -12.36 2.29
N VAL A 390 9.16 -11.50 1.43
CA VAL A 390 9.57 -10.09 1.35
C VAL A 390 8.97 -9.29 2.51
N CYS A 391 9.83 -8.53 3.17
CA CYS A 391 9.43 -7.61 4.24
C CYS A 391 9.88 -6.18 3.95
N PHE A 392 9.06 -5.22 4.35
CA PHE A 392 9.41 -3.79 4.35
C PHE A 392 9.72 -3.32 5.77
N PHE A 393 10.73 -2.46 5.91
CA PHE A 393 11.00 -1.78 7.17
C PHE A 393 9.79 -0.93 7.58
N GLN A 394 9.28 -1.16 8.78
CA GLN A 394 8.09 -0.49 9.29
C GLN A 394 8.44 0.56 10.34
N SER A 395 9.11 0.19 11.41
CA SER A 395 9.36 1.04 12.58
C SER A 395 10.47 0.43 13.43
N LYS A 396 10.81 1.12 14.52
CA LYS A 396 11.56 0.55 15.63
C LYS A 396 10.64 0.22 16.79
N ASP A 397 10.95 -0.85 17.53
CA ASP A 397 10.26 -1.16 18.77
C ASP A 397 10.57 -0.10 19.85
N LEU A 398 9.55 0.26 20.63
CA LEU A 398 9.63 1.31 21.64
C LEU A 398 10.52 0.96 22.85
N ILE A 399 10.73 -0.33 23.12
CA ILE A 399 11.37 -0.82 24.34
C ILE A 399 12.87 -1.01 24.08
N ASP A 400 13.23 -1.65 22.97
CA ASP A 400 14.60 -2.12 22.73
C ASP A 400 15.23 -1.63 21.42
N ASP A 401 14.57 -0.72 20.69
CA ASP A 401 15.03 -0.15 19.41
C ASP A 401 15.25 -1.23 18.33
N THR A 402 14.64 -2.41 18.48
CA THR A 402 14.72 -3.47 17.46
C THR A 402 13.98 -3.05 16.19
N LEU A 403 14.48 -3.49 15.03
CA LEU A 403 13.88 -3.13 13.75
C LEU A 403 12.66 -3.99 13.49
N GLU A 404 11.49 -3.37 13.33
CA GLU A 404 10.26 -4.03 12.93
C GLU A 404 10.14 -4.06 11.42
N TYR A 405 10.02 -5.27 10.88
CA TYR A 405 9.77 -5.51 9.46
C TYR A 405 8.42 -6.17 9.27
N ARG A 406 7.65 -5.68 8.28
CA ARG A 406 6.33 -6.20 7.95
C ARG A 406 6.40 -7.11 6.75
N PHE A 407 5.89 -8.33 6.89
CA PHE A 407 5.64 -9.21 5.76
C PHE A 407 4.53 -8.65 4.88
N LEU A 408 4.83 -8.50 3.60
CA LEU A 408 3.84 -7.98 2.65
C LEU A 408 2.78 -9.04 2.32
N GLU A 409 3.02 -10.31 2.62
CA GLU A 409 2.04 -11.36 2.33
C GLU A 409 0.83 -11.31 3.26
N ASP A 410 1.05 -11.25 4.56
CA ASP A 410 0.02 -11.40 5.59
C ASP A 410 -0.02 -10.24 6.60
N GLU A 411 0.81 -9.22 6.40
CA GLU A 411 0.97 -8.04 7.26
C GLU A 411 1.51 -8.36 8.67
N SER A 412 2.01 -9.57 8.91
CA SER A 412 2.63 -9.92 10.20
C SER A 412 4.00 -9.26 10.35
N ILE A 413 4.39 -8.99 11.60
CA ILE A 413 5.61 -8.24 11.95
C ILE A 413 6.66 -9.20 12.50
N ILE A 414 7.90 -9.03 12.05
CA ILE A 414 9.10 -9.65 12.63
C ILE A 414 10.00 -8.59 13.22
N HIS A 415 10.74 -8.98 14.25
CA HIS A 415 11.65 -8.10 14.97
C HIS A 415 13.07 -8.58 14.67
N ILE A 416 13.91 -7.67 14.18
CA ILE A 416 15.31 -7.94 13.88
C ILE A 416 16.15 -7.22 14.93
N ASP A 417 16.76 -8.02 15.79
CA ASP A 417 17.64 -7.59 16.87
C ASP A 417 19.11 -7.88 16.55
N LYS A 418 20.02 -7.07 17.10
CA LYS A 418 21.47 -7.24 16.95
C LYS A 418 21.96 -8.11 18.10
N LYS A 419 22.35 -9.34 17.79
CA LYS A 419 22.93 -10.29 18.76
C LYS A 419 24.42 -10.06 18.99
N GLY A 420 25.08 -9.28 18.13
CA GLY A 420 26.47 -8.86 18.33
C GLY A 420 27.46 -10.01 18.16
N ILE A 421 27.15 -10.94 17.25
CA ILE A 421 27.94 -12.15 17.11
C ILE A 421 29.29 -11.87 16.47
N LEU A 422 29.38 -10.84 15.62
CA LEU A 422 30.65 -10.33 15.11
C LEU A 422 31.37 -9.49 16.16
N HIS A 423 32.45 -10.03 16.72
CA HIS A 423 33.43 -9.31 17.55
C HIS A 423 34.85 -9.64 17.08
N ALA A 424 35.84 -8.84 17.50
CA ALA A 424 37.19 -8.85 16.94
C ALA A 424 37.93 -10.21 17.01
N GLU A 425 37.52 -11.09 17.93
CA GLU A 425 38.17 -12.38 18.20
C GLU A 425 37.46 -13.60 17.57
N VAL A 426 36.38 -13.39 16.80
CA VAL A 426 35.59 -14.49 16.24
C VAL A 426 36.34 -15.19 15.11
N ASP A 427 36.50 -16.50 15.21
CA ASP A 427 36.92 -17.33 14.09
C ASP A 427 35.76 -17.45 13.09
N TYR A 428 35.87 -16.76 11.96
CA TYR A 428 34.90 -16.83 10.87
C TYR A 428 34.67 -18.26 10.39
N ASN A 429 35.67 -19.15 10.43
CA ASN A 429 35.45 -20.54 10.03
C ASN A 429 34.50 -21.24 10.99
N GLU A 430 34.67 -21.07 12.30
CA GLU A 430 33.77 -21.65 13.29
C GLU A 430 32.36 -21.06 13.19
N LEU A 431 32.27 -19.74 12.95
CA LEU A 431 31.00 -19.05 12.74
C LEU A 431 30.24 -19.62 11.54
N MET A 432 30.93 -19.82 10.41
CA MET A 432 30.32 -20.30 9.17
C MET A 432 30.07 -21.82 9.15
N LEU A 433 30.52 -22.58 10.17
CA LEU A 433 30.25 -24.02 10.26
C LEU A 433 28.83 -24.34 10.77
N LYS A 434 28.23 -23.45 11.58
CA LYS A 434 26.89 -23.64 12.14
C LYS A 434 25.89 -22.77 11.38
N GLU A 435 24.80 -23.37 10.93
CA GLU A 435 23.75 -22.65 10.20
C GLU A 435 23.10 -21.56 11.07
N GLU A 436 22.80 -21.87 12.33
CA GLU A 436 22.24 -20.91 13.30
C GLU A 436 23.10 -19.64 13.43
N ASN A 437 24.43 -19.79 13.45
CA ASN A 437 25.35 -18.66 13.52
C ASN A 437 25.34 -17.82 12.23
N GLN A 438 25.20 -18.46 11.07
CA GLN A 438 25.07 -17.76 9.79
C GLN A 438 23.76 -16.97 9.72
N ILE A 439 22.65 -17.55 10.21
CA ILE A 439 21.36 -16.85 10.28
C ILE A 439 21.49 -15.60 11.16
N LEU A 440 22.05 -15.75 12.36
CA LEU A 440 22.21 -14.63 13.28
C LEU A 440 23.17 -13.57 12.73
N LEU A 441 24.24 -13.98 12.03
CA LEU A 441 25.13 -13.08 11.30
C LEU A 441 24.39 -12.27 10.23
N ASN A 442 23.55 -12.92 9.43
CA ASN A 442 22.77 -12.26 8.38
C ASN A 442 21.77 -11.25 8.98
N LEU A 443 21.13 -11.58 10.09
CA LEU A 443 20.22 -10.67 10.79
C LEU A 443 20.97 -9.48 11.44
N ASP A 444 22.15 -9.72 12.03
CA ASP A 444 23.03 -8.65 12.52
C ASP A 444 23.48 -7.71 11.39
N GLN A 445 23.69 -8.23 10.18
CA GLN A 445 24.01 -7.41 9.01
C GLN A 445 22.86 -6.51 8.58
N VAL A 446 21.60 -6.95 8.69
CA VAL A 446 20.42 -6.08 8.43
C VAL A 446 20.48 -4.85 9.33
N ARG A 447 20.65 -5.04 10.65
CA ARG A 447 20.73 -3.93 11.60
C ARG A 447 21.94 -3.04 11.36
N SER A 448 23.10 -3.64 11.11
CA SER A 448 24.33 -2.89 10.86
C SER A 448 24.25 -2.06 9.58
N ALA A 449 23.67 -2.59 8.50
CA ALA A 449 23.43 -1.87 7.27
C ALA A 449 22.39 -0.75 7.45
N PHE A 450 21.38 -0.94 8.30
CA PHE A 450 20.37 0.08 8.56
C PHE A 450 20.97 1.27 9.32
N GLU A 451 21.78 0.98 10.35
CA GLU A 451 22.58 1.97 11.08
C GLU A 451 23.56 2.70 10.15
N GLU A 452 24.25 1.97 9.27
CA GLU A 452 25.17 2.56 8.28
C GLU A 452 24.43 3.47 7.28
N ALA A 453 23.27 3.04 6.77
CA ALA A 453 22.45 3.84 5.87
C ALA A 453 22.02 5.16 6.53
N ARG A 454 21.50 5.09 7.75
CA ARG A 454 21.14 6.26 8.56
C ARG A 454 22.33 7.20 8.73
N GLN A 455 23.46 6.71 9.23
CA GLN A 455 24.66 7.51 9.49
C GLN A 455 25.21 8.15 8.22
N THR A 456 25.28 7.39 7.13
CA THR A 456 25.81 7.86 5.85
C THR A 456 24.91 8.92 5.23
N ILE A 457 23.59 8.72 5.25
CA ILE A 457 22.63 9.67 4.67
C ILE A 457 22.62 10.96 5.49
N LEU A 458 22.49 10.87 6.81
CA LEU A 458 22.37 12.03 7.70
C LEU A 458 23.71 12.74 7.97
N GLN A 459 24.83 12.10 7.62
CA GLN A 459 26.19 12.57 7.89
C GLN A 459 26.44 12.85 9.38
N ASP A 460 25.79 12.08 10.26
CA ASP A 460 26.01 12.24 11.68
C ASP A 460 27.43 11.77 12.01
N THR A 461 28.26 12.71 12.50
CA THR A 461 29.58 12.36 13.02
C THR A 461 29.37 11.45 14.21
N LEU A 462 29.88 10.22 14.11
CA LEU A 462 30.00 9.30 15.24
C LEU A 462 30.59 10.06 16.44
N ASN A 463 29.79 10.32 17.47
CA ASN A 463 30.34 10.45 18.80
C ASN A 463 30.81 9.05 19.16
N LEU A 464 32.10 8.80 18.97
CA LEU A 464 32.76 7.56 19.36
C LEU A 464 32.70 7.29 20.87
N ASP A 465 32.15 8.23 21.65
CA ASP A 465 31.94 8.12 23.10
C ASP A 465 30.68 7.30 23.47
N ASP A 466 29.83 6.91 22.51
CA ASP A 466 28.58 6.16 22.75
C ASP A 466 28.68 4.63 22.52
N PHE A 467 29.88 4.06 22.30
CA PHE A 467 30.10 2.62 22.11
C PHE A 467 30.94 1.95 23.21
#